data_AF-A0A9X1B6V7-F1
#
_entry.id   AF-A0A9X1B6V7-F1
#
_cell.length_a   1.000
_cell.length_b   1.000
_cell.length_c   1.000
_cell.angle_alpha   90.00
_cell.angle_beta   90.00
_cell.angle_gamma   90.00
#
_symmetry.space_group_name_H-M   'P 1'
#
loop_
_entity.id
_entity.type
_entity.pdbx_description
1 polymer ?
#
loop_
_entity_poly.entity_id
_entity_poly.type
_entity_poly.pdbx_seq_one_letter_code
_entity_poly.pdbx_strand_id
1 'polypeptide(L)'
;MDSTLKGTIHRQREAIARTLHEPIAQIAGACAAVWSDRAQLNEVLMAGCGHIPSCGALFVVDPAGRQISDTVSATGAESADVGRDRSTRPYMREAVPAWGFLLSDAYVGLVSHRPSLTALHVVRRDWELLGYVGATFISKICR
;
A
#
# COMPACT_ATOMS: atom_id res chain seq x y z
N MET A 1 -28.97 11.03 14.26
CA MET A 1 -27.73 11.79 14.50
C MET A 1 -26.51 10.99 14.04
N ASP A 2 -26.40 10.67 12.74
CA ASP A 2 -25.34 9.76 12.24
C ASP A 2 -24.84 10.10 10.81
N SER A 3 -25.44 11.08 10.13
CA SER A 3 -25.03 11.52 8.79
C SER A 3 -23.79 12.43 8.82
N THR A 4 -23.63 13.24 9.86
CA THR A 4 -22.52 14.20 9.97
C THR A 4 -21.18 13.53 10.29
N LEU A 5 -21.19 12.45 11.09
CA LEU A 5 -20.00 11.67 11.42
C LEU A 5 -19.54 10.82 10.22
N LYS A 6 -20.47 10.09 9.59
CA LYS A 6 -20.21 9.34 8.35
C LYS A 6 -19.72 10.24 7.22
N GLY A 7 -20.32 11.42 7.05
CA GLY A 7 -19.88 12.41 6.07
C GLY A 7 -18.49 13.01 6.35
N THR A 8 -18.11 13.16 7.62
CA THR A 8 -16.77 13.64 8.00
C THR A 8 -15.70 12.57 7.77
N ILE A 9 -15.98 11.32 8.15
CA ILE A 9 -15.09 10.17 7.90
C ILE A 9 -14.87 9.97 6.39
N HIS A 10 -15.93 10.09 5.59
CA HIS A 10 -15.84 9.96 4.13
C HIS A 10 -14.97 11.06 3.51
N ARG A 11 -15.20 12.33 3.86
CA ARG A 11 -14.38 13.46 3.37
C ARG A 11 -12.92 13.35 3.80
N GLN A 12 -12.66 12.86 5.01
CA GLN A 12 -11.31 12.64 5.50
C GLN A 12 -10.61 11.51 4.73
N ARG A 13 -11.30 10.39 4.47
CA ARG A 13 -10.77 9.30 3.64
C ARG A 13 -10.46 9.76 2.22
N GLU A 14 -11.35 10.55 1.61
CA GLU A 14 -11.07 11.13 0.29
C GLU A 14 -9.86 12.07 0.28
N ALA A 15 -9.70 12.91 1.31
CA ALA A 15 -8.55 13.81 1.42
C ALA A 15 -7.23 13.03 1.55
N ILE A 16 -7.26 11.95 2.35
CA ILE A 16 -6.13 11.02 2.46
C ILE A 16 -5.86 10.35 1.11
N ALA A 17 -6.88 9.81 0.45
CA ALA A 17 -6.73 9.17 -0.85
C ALA A 17 -6.13 10.12 -1.90
N ARG A 18 -6.59 11.38 -1.96
CA ARG A 18 -6.03 12.41 -2.85
C ARG A 18 -4.56 12.70 -2.57
N THR A 19 -4.16 12.69 -1.30
CA THR A 19 -2.76 12.94 -0.89
C THR A 19 -1.86 11.74 -1.20
N LEU A 20 -2.39 10.53 -1.07
CA LEU A 20 -1.63 9.29 -1.22
C LEU A 20 -1.53 8.79 -2.66
N HIS A 21 -2.49 9.17 -3.53
CA HIS A 21 -2.54 8.68 -4.90
C HIS A 21 -1.24 8.92 -5.67
N GLU A 22 -0.87 10.19 -5.84
CA GLU A 22 0.27 10.60 -6.66
C GLU A 22 1.60 9.97 -6.21
N PRO A 23 2.02 10.05 -4.93
CA PRO A 23 3.30 9.47 -4.52
C PRO A 23 3.33 7.94 -4.68
N ILE A 24 2.21 7.25 -4.45
CA ILE A 24 2.16 5.79 -4.62
C ILE A 24 2.12 5.41 -6.10
N ALA A 25 1.45 6.20 -6.95
CA ALA A 25 1.46 6.01 -8.40
C ALA A 25 2.88 6.14 -8.98
N GLN A 26 3.66 7.13 -8.53
CA GLN A 26 5.05 7.31 -8.94
C GLN A 26 5.92 6.10 -8.55
N ILE A 27 5.77 5.60 -7.33
CA ILE A 27 6.46 4.39 -6.87
C ILE A 27 6.05 3.19 -7.73
N ALA A 28 4.75 3.03 -8.01
CA ALA A 28 4.26 1.93 -8.85
C ALA A 28 4.84 1.98 -10.27
N GLY A 29 4.93 3.16 -10.88
CA GLY A 29 5.57 3.36 -12.17
C GLY A 29 7.06 2.99 -12.15
N ALA A 30 7.79 3.42 -11.11
CA ALA A 30 9.20 3.07 -10.94
C ALA A 30 9.39 1.55 -10.71
N CYS A 31 8.53 0.91 -9.93
CA CYS A 31 8.54 -0.54 -9.73
C CYS A 31 8.33 -1.30 -11.05
N ALA A 32 7.53 -0.78 -11.97
CA ALA A 32 7.32 -1.43 -13.27
C ALA A 32 8.60 -1.53 -14.11
N ALA A 33 9.52 -0.56 -13.98
CA ALA A 33 10.80 -0.57 -14.70
C ALA A 33 11.77 -1.64 -14.18
N VAL A 34 11.71 -1.95 -12.89
CA VAL A 34 12.66 -2.84 -12.20
C VAL A 34 12.01 -4.14 -11.68
N TRP A 35 10.82 -4.48 -12.19
CA TRP A 35 9.96 -5.55 -11.66
C TRP A 35 10.64 -6.90 -11.38
N SER A 36 11.58 -7.29 -12.23
CA SER A 36 12.26 -8.58 -12.15
C SER A 36 13.42 -8.62 -11.14
N ASP A 37 13.76 -7.50 -10.52
CA ASP A 37 14.87 -7.37 -9.58
C ASP A 37 14.37 -6.89 -8.21
N ARG A 38 14.37 -7.80 -7.24
CA ARG A 38 13.96 -7.50 -5.87
C ARG A 38 14.81 -6.41 -5.21
N ALA A 39 16.13 -6.40 -5.45
CA ALA A 39 16.99 -5.41 -4.82
C ALA A 39 16.65 -4.00 -5.33
N GLN A 40 16.46 -3.87 -6.63
CA GLN A 40 16.03 -2.60 -7.23
C GLN A 40 14.60 -2.21 -6.83
N LEU A 41 13.67 -3.16 -6.68
CA LEU A 41 12.36 -2.88 -6.10
C LEU A 41 12.50 -2.29 -4.69
N ASN A 42 13.35 -2.87 -3.85
CA ASN A 42 13.57 -2.37 -2.49
C ASN A 42 14.17 -0.95 -2.50
N GLU A 43 15.09 -0.64 -3.42
CA GLU A 43 15.64 0.71 -3.60
C GLU A 43 14.57 1.73 -3.99
N VAL A 44 13.70 1.38 -4.94
CA VAL A 44 12.56 2.22 -5.34
C VAL A 44 11.63 2.47 -4.16
N LEU A 45 11.29 1.44 -3.38
CA LEU A 45 10.44 1.57 -2.21
C LEU A 45 11.09 2.44 -1.13
N MET A 46 12.38 2.29 -0.87
CA MET A 46 13.11 3.10 0.12
C MET A 46 13.15 4.57 -0.28
N ALA A 47 13.43 4.88 -1.55
CA ALA A 47 13.40 6.23 -2.08
C ALA A 47 11.99 6.86 -2.01
N GLY A 48 10.96 6.05 -2.25
CA GLY A 48 9.56 6.47 -2.19
C GLY A 48 9.03 6.67 -0.77
N CYS A 49 9.49 5.87 0.20
CA CYS A 49 8.96 5.85 1.57
C CYS A 49 9.02 7.23 2.25
N GLY A 50 10.07 8.01 2.01
CA GLY A 50 10.24 9.35 2.59
C GLY A 50 9.21 10.38 2.11
N HIS A 51 8.57 10.13 0.97
CA HIS A 51 7.60 11.05 0.37
C HIS A 51 6.16 10.76 0.79
N ILE A 52 5.91 9.65 1.50
CA ILE A 52 4.57 9.25 1.91
C ILE A 52 4.37 9.59 3.40
N PRO A 53 3.50 10.57 3.73
CA PRO A 53 3.31 10.98 5.11
C PRO A 53 2.72 9.84 5.94
N SER A 54 3.30 9.60 7.11
CA SER A 54 2.86 8.55 8.05
C SER A 54 2.85 7.12 7.48
N CYS A 55 3.61 6.85 6.42
CA CYS A 55 3.76 5.50 5.92
C CYS A 55 4.36 4.58 7.00
N GLY A 56 3.64 3.52 7.35
CA GLY A 56 4.13 2.51 8.28
C GLY A 56 4.99 1.47 7.58
N ALA A 57 4.56 1.03 6.39
CA ALA A 57 5.30 0.09 5.58
C ALA A 57 4.91 0.19 4.09
N LEU A 58 5.88 -0.04 3.20
CA LEU A 58 5.73 -0.25 1.77
C LEU A 58 6.14 -1.67 1.39
N PHE A 59 5.44 -2.24 0.42
CA PHE A 59 5.76 -3.55 -0.13
C PHE A 59 5.16 -3.70 -1.53
N VAL A 60 5.66 -4.69 -2.29
CA VAL A 60 5.16 -5.08 -3.60
C VAL A 60 4.68 -6.52 -3.55
N VAL A 61 3.51 -6.77 -4.13
CA VAL A 61 2.94 -8.11 -4.33
C VAL A 61 2.73 -8.39 -5.82
N ASP A 62 2.86 -9.65 -6.20
CA ASP A 62 2.45 -10.14 -7.52
C ASP A 62 0.91 -10.15 -7.67
N PRO A 63 0.36 -10.50 -8.85
CA PRO A 63 -1.09 -10.50 -9.07
C PRO A 63 -1.83 -11.54 -8.22
N ALA A 64 -1.13 -12.58 -7.76
CA ALA A 64 -1.67 -13.58 -6.84
C ALA A 64 -1.64 -13.12 -5.37
N GLY A 65 -1.15 -11.91 -5.09
CA GLY A 65 -1.06 -11.35 -3.75
C GLY A 65 0.11 -11.90 -2.94
N ARG A 66 1.10 -12.54 -3.55
CA ARG A 66 2.32 -12.97 -2.87
C ARG A 66 3.35 -11.85 -2.89
N GLN A 67 3.91 -11.54 -1.73
CA GLN A 67 4.89 -10.46 -1.60
C GLN A 67 6.22 -10.82 -2.28
N ILE A 68 6.72 -9.94 -3.13
CA ILE A 68 7.97 -10.14 -3.91
C ILE A 68 9.11 -9.21 -3.47
N SER A 69 8.80 -8.13 -2.76
CA SER A 69 9.78 -7.20 -2.17
C SER A 69 9.99 -7.46 -0.69
N ASP A 70 11.01 -6.83 -0.12
CA ASP A 70 11.10 -6.66 1.32
C ASP A 70 9.99 -5.71 1.80
N THR A 71 9.66 -5.78 3.09
CA THR A 71 8.82 -4.78 3.73
C THR A 71 9.71 -3.59 4.08
N VAL A 72 9.47 -2.46 3.45
CA VAL A 72 10.25 -1.23 3.63
C VAL A 72 9.51 -0.29 4.57
N SER A 73 10.21 0.30 5.53
CA SER A 73 9.68 1.33 6.42
C SER A 73 10.71 2.43 6.63
N ALA A 74 10.35 3.44 7.42
CA ALA A 74 11.28 4.50 7.80
C ALA A 74 12.53 4.00 8.56
N THR A 75 12.48 2.79 9.14
CA THR A 75 13.60 2.20 9.89
C THR A 75 14.47 1.26 9.05
N GLY A 76 14.06 0.94 7.82
CA GLY A 76 14.81 0.06 6.91
C GLY A 76 13.93 -0.96 6.20
N ALA A 77 14.58 -1.88 5.48
CA ALA A 77 13.98 -2.96 4.72
C ALA A 77 14.13 -4.30 5.46
N GLU A 78 13.04 -5.07 5.54
CA GLU A 78 12.98 -6.37 6.21
C GLU A 78 12.46 -7.45 5.24
N SER A 79 13.24 -8.52 5.08
CA SER A 79 12.92 -9.60 4.14
C SER A 79 11.98 -10.69 4.69
N ALA A 80 11.57 -10.58 5.97
CA ALA A 80 10.77 -11.60 6.67
C ALA A 80 9.40 -11.89 6.03
N ASP A 81 8.89 -10.94 5.24
CA ASP A 81 7.59 -11.03 4.59
C ASP A 81 7.67 -11.46 3.12
N VAL A 82 8.87 -11.65 2.57
CA VAL A 82 9.06 -12.12 1.19
C VAL A 82 8.42 -13.50 1.03
N GLY A 83 7.61 -13.65 -0.01
CA GLY A 83 6.84 -14.85 -0.29
C GLY A 83 5.60 -15.04 0.58
N ARG A 84 5.29 -14.11 1.51
CA ARG A 84 4.05 -14.20 2.27
C ARG A 84 2.84 -14.02 1.36
N ASP A 85 1.87 -14.92 1.51
CA ASP A 85 0.58 -14.79 0.86
C ASP A 85 -0.28 -13.72 1.57
N ARG A 86 -0.67 -12.69 0.82
CA ARG A 86 -1.55 -11.60 1.25
C ARG A 86 -2.90 -11.62 0.52
N SER A 87 -3.17 -12.59 -0.35
CA SER A 87 -4.39 -12.68 -1.18
C SER A 87 -5.69 -12.64 -0.37
N THR A 88 -5.66 -13.17 0.85
CA THR A 88 -6.81 -13.24 1.76
C THR A 88 -7.02 -11.96 2.57
N ARG A 89 -6.08 -11.01 2.52
CA ARG A 89 -6.14 -9.76 3.29
C ARG A 89 -7.30 -8.88 2.79
N PRO A 90 -8.00 -8.15 3.67
CA PRO A 90 -9.14 -7.33 3.28
C PRO A 90 -8.86 -6.40 2.09
N TYR A 91 -7.73 -5.68 2.13
CA TYR A 91 -7.32 -4.77 1.05
C TYR A 91 -7.05 -5.46 -0.30
N MET A 92 -6.68 -6.74 -0.34
CA MET A 92 -6.49 -7.50 -1.58
C MET A 92 -7.80 -8.06 -2.15
N ARG A 93 -8.86 -8.12 -1.33
CA ARG A 93 -10.18 -8.64 -1.72
C ARG A 93 -11.12 -7.56 -2.23
N GLU A 94 -10.77 -6.29 -2.00
CA GLU A 94 -11.49 -5.14 -2.52
C GLU A 94 -11.11 -4.91 -3.99
N ALA A 95 -12.11 -4.60 -4.82
CA ALA A 95 -11.87 -4.33 -6.23
C ALA A 95 -11.11 -3.01 -6.39
N VAL A 96 -9.91 -3.06 -6.98
CA VAL A 96 -9.16 -1.85 -7.30
C VAL A 96 -9.88 -1.13 -8.46
N PRO A 97 -10.25 0.15 -8.30
CA PRO A 97 -10.88 0.94 -9.35
C PRO A 97 -10.08 0.99 -10.66
N ALA A 98 -10.75 1.30 -11.78
CA ALA A 98 -10.11 1.37 -13.09
C ALA A 98 -8.93 2.36 -13.17
N TRP A 99 -8.97 3.43 -12.37
CA TRP A 99 -7.91 4.42 -12.25
C TRP A 99 -6.71 3.95 -11.41
N GLY A 100 -6.76 2.73 -10.87
CA GLY A 100 -5.57 1.99 -10.43
C GLY A 100 -5.24 2.10 -8.94
N PHE A 101 -5.96 2.90 -8.16
CA PHE A 101 -5.68 3.09 -6.74
C PHE A 101 -6.89 2.80 -5.86
N LEU A 102 -6.63 2.16 -4.73
CA LEU A 102 -7.59 1.82 -3.71
C LEU A 102 -7.06 2.26 -2.34
N LEU A 103 -7.92 2.84 -1.51
CA LEU A 103 -7.66 3.01 -0.08
C LEU A 103 -8.62 2.12 0.70
N SER A 104 -8.09 1.05 1.31
CA SER A 104 -8.91 0.05 2.00
C SER A 104 -9.75 0.64 3.14
N ASP A 105 -10.79 -0.08 3.53
CA ASP A 105 -11.40 0.15 4.84
C ASP A 105 -10.43 -0.25 5.97
N ALA A 106 -10.71 0.23 7.18
CA ALA A 106 -9.89 -0.09 8.34
C ALA A 106 -10.00 -1.57 8.69
N TYR A 107 -8.87 -2.22 8.94
CA TYR A 107 -8.77 -3.63 9.33
C TYR A 107 -7.75 -3.80 10.47
N VAL A 108 -7.74 -4.97 11.11
CA VAL A 108 -6.75 -5.30 12.14
C VAL A 108 -5.47 -5.85 11.50
N GLY A 109 -4.34 -5.15 11.73
CA GLY A 109 -3.03 -5.56 11.23
C GLY A 109 -2.59 -6.93 11.77
N LEU A 110 -1.92 -7.73 10.95
CA LEU A 110 -1.44 -9.07 11.37
C LEU A 110 -0.36 -8.99 12.43
N VAL A 111 0.63 -8.13 12.21
CA VAL A 111 1.81 -8.02 13.09
C VAL A 111 1.56 -7.01 14.20
N SER A 112 0.99 -5.85 13.84
CA SER A 112 0.79 -4.75 14.80
C SER A 112 -0.41 -4.96 15.73
N HIS A 113 -1.36 -5.83 15.36
CA HIS A 113 -2.67 -5.98 16.02
C HIS A 113 -3.44 -4.66 16.21
N ARG A 114 -3.15 -3.65 15.36
CA ARG A 114 -3.74 -2.31 15.44
C ARG A 114 -4.68 -2.04 14.26
N PRO A 115 -5.70 -1.17 14.46
CA PRO A 115 -6.46 -0.61 13.35
C PRO A 115 -5.50 0.00 12.32
N SER A 116 -5.59 -0.51 11.10
CA SER A 116 -4.71 -0.19 9.99
C SER A 116 -5.54 -0.04 8.72
N LEU A 117 -5.02 0.72 7.77
CA LEU A 117 -5.56 0.84 6.42
C LEU A 117 -4.41 0.70 5.43
N THR A 118 -4.69 0.19 4.23
CA THR A 118 -3.68 0.03 3.18
C THR A 118 -4.14 0.73 1.92
N ALA A 119 -3.27 1.58 1.39
CA ALA A 119 -3.40 2.06 0.03
C ALA A 119 -2.76 1.04 -0.92
N LEU A 120 -3.47 0.64 -1.97
CA LEU A 120 -2.95 -0.16 -3.06
C LEU A 120 -2.90 0.67 -4.33
N HIS A 121 -1.84 0.50 -5.11
CA HIS A 121 -1.79 0.98 -6.48
C HIS A 121 -1.34 -0.13 -7.41
N VAL A 122 -1.99 -0.29 -8.56
CA VAL A 122 -1.60 -1.25 -9.58
C VAL A 122 -0.21 -0.90 -10.13
N VAL A 123 0.61 -1.93 -10.33
CA VAL A 123 1.84 -1.86 -11.11
C VAL A 123 1.52 -2.43 -12.48
N ARG A 124 1.68 -1.60 -13.52
CA ARG A 124 1.42 -2.00 -14.90
C ARG A 124 2.61 -1.69 -15.78
N ARG A 125 2.82 -2.53 -16.77
CA ARG A 125 3.69 -2.27 -17.91
C ARG A 125 2.82 -2.39 -19.15
N ASP A 126 2.64 -1.28 -19.85
CA ASP A 126 1.66 -1.15 -20.94
C ASP A 126 0.25 -1.58 -20.48
N TRP A 127 -0.25 -2.70 -21.00
CA TRP A 127 -1.57 -3.27 -20.69
C TRP A 127 -1.51 -4.43 -19.69
N GLU A 128 -0.32 -4.86 -19.31
CA GLU A 128 -0.11 -6.00 -18.42
C GLU A 128 -0.14 -5.57 -16.95
N LEU A 129 -0.96 -6.27 -16.15
CA LEU A 129 -0.90 -6.14 -14.69
C LEU A 129 0.27 -6.97 -14.17
N LEU A 130 1.29 -6.28 -13.66
CA LEU A 130 2.43 -6.91 -13.02
C LEU A 130 2.13 -7.25 -11.55
N GLY A 131 1.39 -6.39 -10.85
CA GLY A 131 1.04 -6.61 -9.45
C GLY A 131 0.59 -5.32 -8.78
N TYR A 132 0.94 -5.15 -7.50
CA TYR A 132 0.49 -4.02 -6.70
C TYR A 132 1.58 -3.51 -5.76
N VAL A 133 1.67 -2.18 -5.62
CA VAL A 133 2.36 -1.54 -4.49
C VAL A 133 1.35 -1.35 -3.37
N GLY A 134 1.70 -1.79 -2.16
CA GLY A 134 0.92 -1.56 -0.95
C GLY A 134 1.64 -0.62 0.01
N ALA A 135 0.90 0.36 0.54
CA ALA A 135 1.35 1.23 1.62
C ALA A 135 0.42 1.06 2.83
N THR A 136 0.93 0.54 3.93
CA THR A 136 0.17 0.35 5.17
C THR A 136 0.34 1.55 6.10
N PHE A 137 -0.77 2.04 6.63
CA PHE A 137 -0.85 3.10 7.62
C PHE A 137 -1.47 2.52 8.88
N ILE A 138 -0.73 2.61 9.98
CA ILE A 138 -1.15 2.06 11.26
C ILE A 138 -1.60 3.22 12.13
N SER A 139 -2.78 3.12 12.73
CA SER A 139 -3.24 4.11 13.70
C SER A 139 -2.23 4.21 14.85
N LYS A 140 -1.73 5.43 15.08
CA LYS A 140 -0.86 5.76 16.22
C LYS A 140 -1.66 6.06 17.50
N ILE A 141 -2.96 5.77 17.56
CA ILE A 141 -3.79 6.01 18.75
C ILE A 141 -3.35 5.06 19.87
N CYS A 142 -2.36 5.51 20.62
CA CYS A 142 -2.06 5.17 22.00
C CYS A 142 -1.50 6.44 22.63
N ARG A 143 -2.41 7.33 23.05
CA ARG A 143 -2.41 8.00 24.35
C ARG A 143 -3.73 8.74 24.51
#